data_AF-A0A250DQK3-F1
#
_entry.id   AF-A0A250DQK3-F1
#
_cell.length_a   1.000
_cell.length_b   1.000
_cell.length_c   1.000
_cell.angle_alpha   90.00
_cell.angle_beta   90.00
_cell.angle_gamma   90.00
#
_symmetry.space_group_name_H-M   'P 1'
#
loop_
_entity.id
_entity.type
_entity.pdbx_description
1 polymer ?
#
loop_
_entity_poly.entity_id
_entity_poly.type
_entity_poly.pdbx_seq_one_letter_code
_entity_poly.pdbx_strand_id
1 'polypeptide(L)'
;MIFIKARLSATALALVAAFVMAPAANASDTYGAGVGVRDDSCSLWLAARAASPTDPNAIAAHLMTSWVLGFLTGLNTTTNKDDMVRLLSADTINAYLDKACKEEPGTMVMFHAVALRGAVQRQDRR
;
A
#
# COMPACT_ATOMS: atom_id res chain seq x y z
N MET A 1 -1.46 58.89 -51.52
CA MET A 1 -0.71 58.16 -50.46
C MET A 1 -1.72 57.42 -49.59
N ILE A 2 -1.74 56.09 -49.65
CA ILE A 2 -2.70 55.23 -48.93
C ILE A 2 -1.92 54.50 -47.82
N PHE A 3 -2.27 54.74 -46.55
CA PHE A 3 -1.71 54.02 -45.41
C PHE A 3 -2.60 52.82 -45.06
N ILE A 4 -2.09 51.60 -45.29
CA ILE A 4 -2.73 50.35 -44.88
C ILE A 4 -2.39 50.11 -43.40
N LYS A 5 -3.37 50.29 -42.51
CA LYS A 5 -3.25 49.89 -41.10
C LYS A 5 -3.47 48.39 -40.98
N ALA A 6 -2.38 47.64 -40.81
CA ALA A 6 -2.43 46.22 -40.46
C ALA A 6 -3.04 46.06 -39.06
N ARG A 7 -4.26 45.52 -38.97
CA ARG A 7 -4.83 45.05 -37.71
C ARG A 7 -4.29 43.64 -37.47
N LEU A 8 -3.21 43.52 -36.68
CA LEU A 8 -2.80 42.23 -36.13
C LEU A 8 -3.89 41.77 -35.16
N SER A 9 -4.69 40.81 -35.61
CA SER A 9 -5.71 40.13 -34.81
C SER A 9 -5.08 39.42 -33.61
N ALA A 10 -5.46 39.85 -32.41
CA ALA A 10 -5.06 39.28 -31.12
C ALA A 10 -5.57 37.85 -30.86
N THR A 11 -6.13 37.18 -31.87
CA THR A 11 -6.74 35.83 -31.76
C THR A 11 -5.75 34.68 -31.95
N ALA A 12 -4.47 34.94 -32.24
CA ALA A 12 -3.47 33.89 -32.44
C ALA A 12 -2.79 33.40 -31.14
N LEU A 13 -2.90 34.14 -30.03
CA LEU A 13 -2.14 33.83 -28.80
C LEU A 13 -2.87 32.90 -27.81
N ALA A 14 -4.16 32.60 -28.03
CA ALA A 14 -4.96 31.80 -27.10
C ALA A 14 -4.89 30.27 -27.35
N LEU A 15 -4.32 29.82 -28.46
CA LEU A 15 -4.32 28.40 -28.85
C LEU A 15 -3.10 27.59 -28.36
N VAL A 16 -2.08 28.23 -27.79
CA VAL A 16 -0.86 27.54 -27.33
C VAL A 16 -0.93 27.07 -25.87
N ALA A 17 -1.90 27.56 -25.07
CA ALA A 17 -1.97 27.26 -23.64
C ALA A 17 -2.73 25.97 -23.28
N ALA A 18 -3.41 25.32 -24.22
CA ALA A 18 -4.28 24.17 -23.91
C ALA A 18 -3.57 22.81 -23.92
N PHE A 19 -2.27 22.74 -24.23
CA PHE A 19 -1.55 21.47 -24.41
C PHE A 19 -0.64 21.04 -23.24
N VAL A 20 -0.65 21.73 -22.10
CA VAL A 20 0.31 21.50 -21.01
C VAL A 20 -0.28 20.73 -19.81
N MET A 21 -1.52 20.25 -19.88
CA MET A 21 -2.15 19.53 -18.77
C MET A 21 -2.60 18.11 -19.16
N ALA A 22 -1.64 17.27 -19.53
CA ALA A 22 -1.81 15.83 -19.43
C ALA A 22 -0.78 15.31 -18.42
N PRO A 23 -1.15 14.99 -17.18
CA PRO A 23 -0.29 14.17 -16.35
C PRO A 23 -0.35 12.77 -16.96
N ALA A 24 0.65 12.42 -17.77
CA ALA A 24 0.94 11.03 -18.09
C ALA A 24 1.50 10.37 -16.83
N ALA A 25 0.64 10.11 -15.85
CA ALA A 25 0.96 9.26 -14.71
C ALA A 25 0.88 7.79 -15.14
N ASN A 26 1.70 7.40 -16.11
CA ASN A 26 2.02 5.99 -16.31
C ASN A 26 3.24 5.69 -15.44
N ALA A 27 2.99 5.55 -14.13
CA ALA A 27 3.95 4.88 -13.25
C ALA A 27 3.90 3.38 -13.60
N SER A 28 4.54 3.01 -14.69
CA SER A 28 4.84 1.61 -15.01
C SER A 28 6.26 1.31 -14.57
N ASP A 29 6.52 1.29 -13.27
CA ASP A 29 7.80 0.81 -12.74
C ASP A 29 7.57 0.26 -11.33
N THR A 30 7.56 -1.07 -11.20
CA THR A 30 8.67 -1.85 -10.61
C THR A 30 8.24 -3.32 -10.57
N TYR A 31 8.51 -4.09 -11.63
CA TYR A 31 8.48 -5.55 -11.52
C TYR A 31 9.77 -6.00 -10.84
N GLY A 32 9.68 -6.18 -9.51
CA GLY A 32 10.63 -6.95 -8.70
C GLY A 32 11.86 -6.19 -8.20
N ALA A 33 11.74 -5.53 -7.05
CA ALA A 33 12.88 -5.27 -6.17
C ALA A 33 12.39 -5.04 -4.73
N GLY A 34 12.45 -6.09 -3.90
CA GLY A 34 12.24 -5.98 -2.45
C GLY A 34 11.27 -7.03 -1.92
N VAL A 35 11.79 -8.18 -1.49
CA VAL A 35 11.08 -9.02 -0.51
C VAL A 35 11.14 -8.24 0.81
N GLY A 36 10.16 -7.36 1.02
CA GLY A 36 10.15 -6.47 2.17
C GLY A 36 8.85 -5.68 2.26
N VAL A 37 8.05 -6.00 3.28
CA VAL A 37 6.75 -5.38 3.59
C VAL A 37 6.90 -3.94 4.09
N ARG A 38 8.10 -3.36 3.98
CA ARG A 38 8.35 -1.98 4.37
C ARG A 38 7.60 -1.01 3.47
N ASP A 39 7.45 -1.33 2.18
CA ASP A 39 6.73 -0.48 1.23
C ASP A 39 5.35 -1.07 0.85
N ASP A 40 4.95 -2.18 1.47
CA ASP A 40 3.64 -2.81 1.28
C ASP A 40 2.56 -2.04 2.05
N SER A 41 1.76 -1.30 1.30
CA SER A 41 0.65 -0.50 1.82
C SER A 41 -0.59 -1.34 2.10
N CYS A 42 -1.46 -0.83 2.98
CA CYS A 42 -2.79 -1.36 3.18
C CYS A 42 -3.65 -1.32 1.90
N SER A 43 -3.44 -0.34 1.02
CA SER A 43 -4.09 -0.31 -0.29
C SER A 43 -3.67 -1.50 -1.17
N LEU A 44 -2.39 -1.89 -1.15
CA LEU A 44 -1.91 -3.07 -1.86
C LEU A 44 -2.46 -4.35 -1.25
N TRP A 45 -2.51 -4.46 0.08
CA TRP A 45 -3.19 -5.56 0.79
C TRP A 45 -4.63 -5.71 0.31
N LEU A 46 -5.42 -4.64 0.33
CA LEU A 46 -6.83 -4.67 -0.05
C LEU A 46 -7.02 -5.05 -1.53
N ALA A 47 -6.17 -4.53 -2.42
CA ALA A 47 -6.18 -4.89 -3.84
C ALA A 47 -5.88 -6.39 -4.03
N ALA A 48 -4.85 -6.91 -3.35
CA ALA A 48 -4.46 -8.31 -3.41
C ALA A 48 -5.54 -9.26 -2.84
N ARG A 49 -6.26 -8.83 -1.80
CA ARG A 49 -7.38 -9.61 -1.20
C ARG A 49 -8.62 -9.63 -2.07
N ALA A 50 -8.82 -8.63 -2.93
CA ALA A 50 -9.92 -8.56 -3.88
C ALA A 50 -9.60 -9.21 -5.24
N ALA A 51 -8.31 -9.48 -5.51
CA ALA A 51 -7.85 -10.09 -6.75
C ALA A 51 -8.36 -11.53 -6.92
N SER A 52 -8.61 -11.91 -8.17
CA SER A 52 -8.90 -13.31 -8.54
C SER A 52 -7.72 -14.21 -8.17
N PRO A 53 -7.92 -15.49 -7.78
CA PRO A 53 -6.82 -16.43 -7.53
C PRO A 53 -5.83 -16.59 -8.70
N THR A 54 -6.27 -16.28 -9.92
CA THR A 54 -5.43 -16.32 -11.13
C THR A 54 -4.65 -15.03 -11.38
N ASP A 55 -4.93 -13.96 -10.63
CA ASP A 55 -4.23 -12.69 -10.74
C ASP A 55 -2.86 -12.81 -10.04
N PRO A 56 -1.75 -12.48 -10.71
CA PRO A 56 -0.44 -12.44 -10.08
C PRO A 56 -0.38 -11.62 -8.79
N ASN A 57 -1.22 -10.59 -8.66
CA ASN A 57 -1.30 -9.75 -7.46
C ASN A 57 -1.91 -10.47 -6.25
N ALA A 58 -2.65 -11.57 -6.43
CA ALA A 58 -3.22 -12.34 -5.33
C ALA A 58 -2.14 -12.95 -4.41
N ILE A 59 -0.92 -13.14 -4.93
CA ILE A 59 0.21 -13.65 -4.14
C ILE A 59 0.67 -12.65 -3.08
N ALA A 60 0.48 -11.34 -3.32
CA ALA A 60 0.96 -10.30 -2.41
C ALA A 60 0.34 -10.43 -1.02
N ALA A 61 -0.97 -10.74 -0.94
CA ALA A 61 -1.62 -11.00 0.35
C ALA A 61 -0.98 -12.19 1.08
N HIS A 62 -0.67 -13.29 0.39
CA HIS A 62 0.00 -14.44 1.02
C HIS A 62 1.41 -14.09 1.54
N LEU A 63 2.17 -13.30 0.78
CA LEU A 63 3.50 -12.86 1.17
C LEU A 63 3.45 -11.93 2.38
N MET A 64 2.52 -10.98 2.40
CA MET A 64 2.32 -10.08 3.55
C MET A 64 1.91 -10.85 4.80
N THR A 65 0.96 -11.80 4.70
CA THR A 65 0.56 -12.65 5.83
C THR A 65 1.73 -13.49 6.35
N SER A 66 2.51 -14.09 5.45
CA SER A 66 3.69 -14.89 5.82
C SER A 66 4.75 -14.04 6.51
N TRP A 67 4.96 -12.81 6.04
CA TRP A 67 5.86 -11.88 6.68
C TRP A 67 5.36 -11.44 8.06
N VAL A 68 4.08 -11.13 8.24
CA VAL A 68 3.52 -10.79 9.56
C VAL A 68 3.69 -11.96 10.52
N LEU A 69 3.42 -13.18 10.06
CA LEU A 69 3.65 -14.38 10.86
C LEU A 69 5.13 -14.53 11.25
N GLY A 70 6.04 -14.38 10.30
CA GLY A 70 7.49 -14.42 10.53
C GLY A 70 8.00 -13.32 11.46
N PHE A 71 7.43 -12.12 11.36
CA PHE A 71 7.72 -11.00 12.26
C PHE A 71 7.29 -11.34 13.70
N LEU A 72 6.07 -11.82 13.89
CA LEU A 72 5.55 -12.16 15.23
C LEU A 72 6.32 -13.31 15.86
N THR A 73 6.66 -14.36 15.10
CA THR A 73 7.46 -15.49 15.61
C THR A 73 8.92 -15.11 15.82
N GLY A 74 9.50 -14.28 14.95
CA GLY A 74 10.86 -13.77 15.09
C GLY A 74 11.04 -12.99 16.39
N LEU A 75 10.07 -12.16 16.77
CA LEU A 75 10.10 -11.42 18.04
C LEU A 75 10.14 -12.35 19.27
N ASN A 76 9.55 -13.55 19.18
CA ASN A 76 9.60 -14.50 20.30
C ASN A 76 11.01 -15.05 20.54
N THR A 77 11.90 -15.01 19.55
CA THR A 77 13.29 -15.46 19.71
C THR A 77 14.14 -14.52 20.56
N THR A 78 13.72 -13.26 20.72
CA THR A 78 14.45 -12.21 21.44
C THR A 78 13.71 -11.69 22.68
N THR A 79 12.51 -12.21 22.95
CA THR A 79 11.62 -11.74 24.03
C THR A 79 11.63 -12.70 25.23
N ASN A 80 11.37 -12.20 26.44
CA ASN A 80 11.23 -13.02 27.65
C ASN A 80 10.04 -13.99 27.52
N LYS A 81 10.08 -15.13 28.23
CA LYS A 81 9.03 -16.15 28.17
C LYS A 81 7.63 -15.60 28.48
N ASP A 82 7.54 -14.68 29.43
CA ASP A 82 6.27 -14.08 29.87
C ASP A 82 5.68 -13.08 28.86
N ASP A 83 6.47 -12.67 27.87
CA ASP A 83 6.11 -11.68 26.85
C ASP A 83 5.98 -12.30 25.44
N MET A 84 6.06 -13.63 25.33
CA MET A 84 5.93 -14.35 24.07
C MET A 84 4.53 -14.18 23.49
N VAL A 85 4.46 -13.92 22.19
CA VAL A 85 3.23 -13.80 21.42
C VAL A 85 2.79 -15.20 21.00
N ARG A 86 1.53 -15.57 21.28
CA ARG A 86 0.96 -16.81 20.75
C ARG A 86 1.01 -16.82 19.21
N LEU A 87 1.30 -17.99 18.64
CA LEU A 87 1.23 -18.19 17.19
C LEU A 87 -0.22 -17.99 16.71
N LEU A 88 -0.42 -17.03 15.79
CA LEU A 88 -1.70 -16.79 15.18
C LEU A 88 -1.88 -17.63 13.91
N SER A 89 -3.13 -17.99 13.61
CA SER A 89 -3.47 -18.57 12.31
C SER A 89 -3.38 -17.52 11.21
N ALA A 90 -3.11 -17.94 9.97
CA ALA A 90 -3.14 -17.07 8.81
C ALA A 90 -4.50 -16.34 8.68
N ASP A 91 -5.61 -17.04 8.93
CA ASP A 91 -6.95 -16.44 8.87
C ASP A 91 -7.15 -15.34 9.91
N THR A 92 -6.63 -15.52 11.13
CA THR A 92 -6.68 -14.48 12.16
C THR A 92 -5.88 -13.24 11.77
N ILE A 93 -4.69 -13.44 11.20
CA ILE A 93 -3.85 -12.33 10.69
C ILE A 93 -4.59 -11.62 9.55
N ASN A 94 -5.11 -12.38 8.59
CA ASN A 94 -5.84 -11.85 7.44
C ASN A 94 -7.05 -11.05 7.89
N ALA A 95 -7.87 -11.56 8.81
CA ALA A 95 -9.05 -10.87 9.31
C ALA A 95 -8.69 -9.57 10.04
N TYR A 96 -7.61 -9.58 10.81
CA TYR A 96 -7.12 -8.37 11.48
C TYR A 96 -6.65 -7.32 10.45
N LEU A 97 -5.84 -7.72 9.47
CA LEU A 97 -5.36 -6.82 8.42
C LEU A 97 -6.50 -6.33 7.53
N ASP A 98 -7.46 -7.20 7.18
CA ASP A 98 -8.66 -6.84 6.42
C ASP A 98 -9.47 -5.76 7.13
N LYS A 99 -9.55 -5.79 8.45
CA LYS A 99 -10.18 -4.72 9.23
C LYS A 99 -9.31 -3.46 9.25
N ALA A 100 -8.07 -3.58 9.75
CA ALA A 100 -7.20 -2.44 9.98
C ALA A 100 -6.90 -1.65 8.70
N CYS A 101 -6.66 -2.35 7.59
CA CYS A 101 -6.38 -1.72 6.30
C CYS A 101 -7.61 -1.08 5.66
N LYS A 102 -8.84 -1.52 5.97
CA LYS A 102 -10.06 -0.80 5.54
C LYS A 102 -10.24 0.51 6.30
N GLU A 103 -9.85 0.55 7.57
CA GLU A 103 -9.91 1.74 8.41
C GLU A 103 -8.82 2.76 8.00
N GLU A 104 -7.62 2.28 7.64
CA GLU A 104 -6.47 3.13 7.30
C GLU A 104 -5.75 2.67 6.01
N PRO A 105 -6.36 2.86 4.82
CA PRO A 105 -5.81 2.31 3.56
C PRO A 105 -4.45 2.91 3.14
N GLY A 106 -4.10 4.09 3.65
CA GLY A 106 -2.81 4.75 3.38
C GLY A 106 -1.67 4.28 4.31
N THR A 107 -1.96 3.49 5.33
CA THR A 107 -0.98 3.03 6.32
C THR A 107 -0.23 1.79 5.81
N MET A 108 0.99 1.58 6.30
CA MET A 108 1.81 0.40 5.95
C MET A 108 1.40 -0.82 6.77
N VAL A 109 1.38 -2.00 6.16
CA VAL A 109 1.01 -3.26 6.84
C VAL A 109 1.90 -3.53 8.06
N MET A 110 3.18 -3.15 8.00
CA MET A 110 4.13 -3.23 9.12
C MET A 110 3.60 -2.58 10.40
N PHE A 111 2.99 -1.38 10.33
CA PHE A 111 2.49 -0.70 11.52
C PHE A 111 1.34 -1.46 12.17
N HIS A 112 0.47 -2.04 11.36
CA HIS A 112 -0.61 -2.89 11.87
C HIS A 112 -0.08 -4.20 12.44
N ALA A 113 1.01 -4.77 11.91
CA ALA A 113 1.67 -5.95 12.49
C ALA A 113 2.25 -5.65 13.89
N VAL A 114 2.85 -4.48 14.08
CA VAL A 114 3.31 -4.01 15.41
C VAL A 114 2.11 -3.84 16.35
N ALA A 115 1.02 -3.24 15.89
CA ALA A 115 -0.20 -3.08 16.68
C ALA A 115 -0.84 -4.44 17.03
N LEU A 116 -0.80 -5.41 16.12
CA LEU A 116 -1.30 -6.77 16.31
C LEU A 116 -0.56 -7.47 17.45
N ARG A 117 0.78 -7.37 17.48
CA ARG A 117 1.59 -7.88 18.60
C ARG A 117 1.05 -7.39 19.94
N GLY A 118 0.86 -6.07 20.06
CA GLY A 118 0.34 -5.46 21.29
C GLY A 118 -1.08 -5.93 21.63
N ALA A 119 -1.93 -6.18 20.63
CA ALA A 119 -3.27 -6.70 20.83
C ALA A 119 -3.25 -8.15 21.37
N VAL A 120 -2.44 -9.03 20.78
CA VAL A 120 -2.31 -10.43 21.21
C VAL A 120 -1.78 -10.50 22.64
N GLN A 121 -0.71 -9.76 22.97
CA GLN A 121 -0.16 -9.74 24.33
C GLN A 121 -1.16 -9.23 25.39
N ARG A 122 -2.12 -8.38 25.01
CA ARG A 122 -3.20 -7.95 25.92
C ARG A 122 -4.28 -9.02 26.09
N GLN A 123 -4.51 -9.86 25.09
CA GLN A 123 -5.45 -10.97 25.20
C GLN A 123 -4.90 -12.07 26.10
N ASP A 124 -3.61 -12.39 25.98
CA ASP A 124 -2.98 -13.47 26.76
C ASP A 124 -2.85 -13.14 28.27
N ARG A 125 -2.97 -11.87 28.66
CA ARG A 125 -2.94 -11.40 30.05
C ARG A 125 -4.30 -11.34 30.75
N ARG A 126 -5.39 -11.64 30.04
CA ARG A 126 -6.77 -11.63 30.59
C ARG A 126 -7.20 -13.02 30.96
#